data_AF-A0A7K1BAS6-F1
#
_entry.id   AF-A0A7K1BAS6-F1
#
_cell.length_a   1.000
_cell.length_b   1.000
_cell.length_c   1.000
_cell.angle_alpha   90.00
_cell.angle_beta   90.00
_cell.angle_gamma   90.00
#
_symmetry.space_group_name_H-M   'P 1'
#
loop_
_entity.id
_entity.type
_entity.pdbx_description
1 polymer ?
#
loop_
_entity_poly.entity_id
_entity_poly.type
_entity_poly.pdbx_seq_one_letter_code
_entity_poly.pdbx_strand_id
1 'polypeptide(L)' 'MPQTPTEPRPAAVVIGGGPAGLMAAEVLAGAGCSVTVHDHMASVGRKLLLAGRGGLNL' A
#
# COMPACT_ATOMS: atom_id res chain seq x y z
N MET A 1 15.49 -9.00 24.41
CA MET A 1 16.19 -9.33 23.14
C MET A 1 16.89 -8.05 22.69
N PRO A 2 18.21 -8.05 22.43
CA PRO A 2 18.88 -6.87 21.91
C PRO A 2 18.36 -6.59 20.49
N GLN A 3 17.93 -5.36 20.25
CA GLN A 3 17.48 -4.92 18.93
C GLN A 3 18.71 -4.83 18.03
N THR A 4 18.80 -5.62 16.96
CA THR A 4 19.86 -5.49 15.94
C THR A 4 19.79 -4.08 15.33
N PRO A 5 20.93 -3.40 15.08
CA PRO A 5 20.93 -2.11 14.39
C PRO A 5 20.15 -2.25 13.07
N THR A 6 19.05 -1.52 12.93
CA THR A 6 18.26 -1.53 11.69
C THR A 6 19.07 -0.80 10.64
N GLU A 7 19.66 -1.54 9.68
CA GLU A 7 20.19 -0.93 8.47
C GLU A 7 19.13 -0.01 7.85
N PRO A 8 19.53 1.14 7.28
CA PRO A 8 18.60 2.10 6.74
C PRO A 8 17.73 1.42 5.68
N ARG A 9 16.45 1.32 6.02
CA ARG A 9 15.45 0.68 5.18
C ARG A 9 15.17 1.59 3.98
N PRO A 10 15.19 1.09 2.74
CA PRO A 10 14.82 1.89 1.58
C PRO A 10 13.43 2.48 1.77
N ALA A 11 13.27 3.79 1.53
CA ALA A 11 12.00 4.48 1.67
C ALA A 11 11.31 4.60 0.31
N ALA A 12 10.00 4.36 0.28
CA ALA A 12 9.18 4.46 -0.92
C ALA A 12 7.89 5.25 -0.64
N VAL A 13 7.45 6.00 -1.65
CA VAL A 13 6.20 6.74 -1.61
C VAL A 13 5.31 6.28 -2.76
N VAL A 14 4.09 5.89 -2.45
CA VAL A 14 3.07 5.51 -3.43
C VAL A 14 1.99 6.59 -3.46
N ILE A 15 1.72 7.13 -4.64
CA ILE A 15 0.67 8.12 -4.85
C ILE A 15 -0.56 7.43 -5.46
N GLY A 16 -1.65 7.43 -4.71
CA GLY A 16 -2.91 6.77 -5.00
C GLY A 16 -3.10 5.47 -4.21
N GLY A 17 -4.11 5.45 -3.34
CA GLY A 17 -4.59 4.29 -2.57
C GLY A 17 -5.64 3.46 -3.33
N GLY A 18 -5.54 3.38 -4.65
CA GLY A 18 -6.32 2.46 -5.48
C GLY A 18 -5.75 1.03 -5.46
N PRO A 19 -6.38 0.06 -6.17
CA PRO A 19 -5.90 -1.33 -6.20
C PRO A 19 -4.43 -1.46 -6.59
N ALA A 20 -4.02 -0.80 -7.67
CA ALA A 20 -2.64 -0.86 -8.14
C ALA A 20 -1.65 -0.27 -7.11
N GLY A 21 -1.99 0.86 -6.49
CA GLY A 21 -1.13 1.48 -5.50
C GLY A 21 -1.00 0.66 -4.22
N LEU A 22 -2.11 0.07 -3.75
CA LEU A 22 -2.09 -0.83 -2.59
C LEU A 22 -1.28 -2.10 -2.87
N MET A 23 -1.45 -2.71 -4.05
CA MET A 23 -0.64 -3.88 -4.47
C MET A 23 0.85 -3.53 -4.57
N ALA A 24 1.19 -2.35 -5.12
CA ALA A 24 2.58 -1.89 -5.17
C ALA A 24 3.16 -1.65 -3.77
N ALA A 25 2.38 -1.04 -2.88
CA ALA A 25 2.78 -0.81 -1.50
C ALA A 25 3.02 -2.12 -0.74
N GLU A 26 2.18 -3.13 -0.96
CA GLU A 26 2.34 -4.47 -0.37
C GLU A 26 3.63 -5.14 -0.84
N VAL A 27 3.90 -5.14 -2.14
CA VAL A 27 5.13 -5.71 -2.71
C VAL A 27 6.37 -5.00 -2.15
N LEU A 28 6.37 -3.67 -2.10
CA LEU A 28 7.48 -2.89 -1.57
C LEU A 28 7.70 -3.13 -0.07
N ALA A 29 6.63 -3.21 0.71
CA ALA A 29 6.71 -3.53 2.14
C ALA A 29 7.23 -4.95 2.36
N GLY A 30 6.79 -5.92 1.55
CA GLY A 30 7.29 -7.30 1.57
C GLY A 30 8.77 -7.42 1.18
N ALA A 31 9.25 -6.54 0.30
CA ALA A 31 10.68 -6.38 -0.02
C ALA A 31 11.47 -5.66 1.09
N GLY A 32 10.81 -5.32 2.20
CA GLY A 32 11.44 -4.68 3.34
C GLY A 32 11.66 -3.20 3.16
N CYS A 33 10.90 -2.48 2.32
CA CYS A 33 10.93 -1.02 2.25
C CYS A 33 10.05 -0.37 3.35
N SER A 34 10.38 0.84 3.76
CA SER A 34 9.45 1.71 4.50
C SER A 34 8.56 2.44 3.49
N VAL A 35 7.26 2.13 3.47
CA VAL A 35 6.35 2.62 2.44
C VAL A 35 5.33 3.59 3.05
N THR A 36 5.17 4.75 2.42
CA THR A 36 4.08 5.70 2.71
C THR A 36 3.15 5.80 1.50
N VAL A 37 1.84 5.65 1.73
CA VAL A 37 0.82 5.80 0.68
C VAL A 37 0.10 7.12 0.88
N HIS A 38 0.03 7.96 -0.15
CA HIS A 38 -0.77 9.18 -0.16
C HIS A 38 -1.95 9.02 -1.11
N ASP A 39 -3.15 9.37 -0.65
CA ASP A 39 -4.33 9.51 -1.50
C ASP A 39 -4.99 10.86 -1.19
N HIS A 40 -5.64 11.45 -2.19
CA HIS A 40 -6.44 12.66 -2.01
C HIS A 40 -7.73 12.38 -1.23
N MET A 41 -8.27 11.16 -1.34
CA MET A 41 -9.49 10.73 -0.66
C MET A 41 -9.17 10.24 0.75
N ALA A 42 -10.10 10.50 1.68
CA ALA A 42 -9.99 10.04 3.08
C ALA A 42 -9.99 8.51 3.24
N SER A 43 -10.49 7.77 2.24
CA SER A 43 -10.57 6.31 2.25
C SER A 43 -9.85 5.72 1.04
N VAL A 44 -8.99 4.72 1.29
CA VAL A 44 -8.35 3.92 0.23
C VAL A 44 -9.29 2.84 -0.30
N GLY A 45 -8.97 2.26 -1.46
CA GLY A 45 -9.63 1.06 -1.97
C GLY A 45 -11.11 1.23 -2.31
N ARG A 46 -11.65 2.46 -2.34
CA ARG A 46 -13.08 2.72 -2.55
C ARG A 46 -13.65 2.04 -3.78
N LYS A 47 -12.88 1.95 -4.88
CA LYS A 47 -13.28 1.21 -6.09
C LYS A 47 -13.36 -0.30 -5.87
N LEU A 48 -12.49 -0.92 -5.04
CA LEU A 48 -12.62 -2.33 -4.64
C LEU A 48 -13.81 -2.54 -3.71
N LEU A 49 -14.05 -1.62 -2.77
CA LEU A 49 -15.16 -1.71 -1.82
C LEU A 49 -16.52 -1.60 -2.53
N LEU A 50 -16.62 -0.75 -3.57
CA LEU A 50 -17.84 -0.58 -4.37
C LEU A 50 -18.03 -1.71 -5.39
N ALA A 51 -16.93 -2.32 -5.82
CA ALA A 51 -16.90 -3.37 -6.81
C ALA A 51 -17.74 -4.61 -6.46
N GLY A 52 -17.85 -4.94 -5.17
CA GLY A 52 -18.72 -6.02 -4.69
C GLY A 52 -20.23 -5.76 -4.87
N ARG A 53 -20.66 -4.52 -5.18
CA ARG A 53 -22.07 -4.18 -5.43
C ARG A 53 -22.45 -4.19 -6.92
N GLY A 54 -21.47 -4.11 -7.82
CA GLY A 54 -21.68 -4.02 -9.27
C GLY A 54 -21.19 -5.22 -10.08
N GLY A 55 -20.70 -6.27 -9.41
CA GLY A 55 -20.19 -7.47 -10.08
C GLY A 55 -18.78 -7.31 -10.66
N LEU A 56 -17.92 -6.47 -10.06
CA LEU A 56 -16.50 -6.48 -10.45
C LEU A 56 -15.92 -7.86 -10.13
N ASN A 57 -15.37 -8.50 -11.16
CA ASN A 57 -14.67 -9.78 -11.06
C ASN A 57 -13.17 -9.50 -10.87
N LEU A 58 -12.74 -9.39 -9.62
CA LEU A 58 -11.35 -9.47 -9.18
C LEU A 58 -11.12 -10.81 -8.49
#